data_AF-A0A924MKT8-F1
#
_entry.id   AF-A0A924MKT8-F1
#
_cell.length_a   1.000
_cell.length_b   1.000
_cell.length_c   1.000
_cell.angle_alpha   90.00
_cell.angle_beta   90.00
_cell.angle_gamma   90.00
#
_symmetry.space_group_name_H-M   'P 1'
#
loop_
_entity.id
_entity.type
_entity.pdbx_description
1 polymer ?
#
loop_
_entity_poly.entity_id
_entity_poly.type
_entity_poly.pdbx_seq_one_letter_code
_entity_poly.pdbx_strand_id
1 'polypeptide(L)'
;MSVQMLVAAGLALAVLLAALRIGLRRPMLLALQCVAAALLYFTLFPPAMKRDAGVLVIATAGATPAMLATNGPGATVLALPESPMLVDVARVPDLATALRRHPSDASLRIVGAGLGPRDIAAARGRAVVFAAVALPRGFVDISAPAQVTVGTMWTVSGRVNGVPAASIELIDPAGAVAARTRTDGRGSFSLAALSPVSGRMRYQLRVRDAKATLVESLALPLQAVPGSQPRVLMLAGGPGPELKYLRRWAMDAGVQLRTQVSLGGGLQLGDAPIAFNAATLQGLDLVVLDERAWRDLGDARRGMLREAMTNGLGVLLRITGPVSVADRAQLRGLGFTVSADTGPSTLVMATGMDGLPALARQPLRVASEDAQSLLRDAAGEPLALWRNV
;
A
#
# COMPACT_ATOMS: atom_id res chain seq x y z
N MET A 1 -19.34 6.99 53.49
CA MET A 1 -20.14 5.82 53.91
C MET A 1 -21.12 5.50 52.79
N SER A 2 -21.12 4.29 52.23
CA SER A 2 -22.05 3.96 51.13
C SER A 2 -23.50 3.95 51.64
N VAL A 3 -24.47 4.23 50.77
CA VAL A 3 -25.91 4.22 51.14
C VAL A 3 -26.32 2.90 51.79
N GLN A 4 -25.74 1.77 51.33
CA GLN A 4 -25.90 0.45 51.93
C GLN A 4 -25.49 0.39 53.41
N MET A 5 -24.36 1.01 53.77
CA MET A 5 -23.88 1.04 55.16
C MET A 5 -24.77 1.90 56.07
N LEU A 6 -25.33 3.00 55.56
CA LEU A 6 -26.27 3.84 56.32
C LEU A 6 -27.59 3.10 56.61
N VAL A 7 -28.14 2.39 55.63
CA VAL A 7 -29.37 1.61 55.82
C VAL A 7 -29.13 0.41 56.74
N ALA A 8 -28.00 -0.29 56.60
CA ALA A 8 -27.62 -1.36 57.52
C ALA A 8 -27.48 -0.87 58.97
N ALA A 9 -26.83 0.28 59.17
CA ALA A 9 -26.70 0.90 60.49
C ALA A 9 -28.06 1.32 61.08
N GLY A 10 -28.97 1.88 60.25
CA GLY A 10 -30.32 2.23 60.67
C GLY A 10 -31.16 1.01 61.09
N LEU A 11 -31.07 -0.09 60.36
CA LEU A 11 -31.74 -1.35 60.70
C LEU A 11 -31.17 -1.96 61.98
N ALA A 12 -29.84 -1.95 62.15
CA ALA A 12 -29.21 -2.42 63.38
C ALA A 12 -29.64 -1.59 64.60
N LEU A 13 -29.75 -0.26 64.46
CA LEU A 13 -30.23 0.63 65.51
C LEU A 13 -31.71 0.36 65.84
N ALA A 14 -32.55 0.12 64.84
CA ALA A 14 -33.96 -0.23 65.06
C ALA A 14 -34.11 -1.55 65.84
N VAL A 15 -33.32 -2.57 65.49
CA VAL A 15 -33.28 -3.85 66.22
C VAL A 15 -32.78 -3.66 67.65
N LEU A 16 -31.74 -2.83 67.86
CA LEU A 16 -31.21 -2.51 69.18
C LEU A 16 -32.27 -1.82 70.08
N LEU A 17 -32.96 -0.81 69.56
CA LEU A 17 -34.01 -0.09 70.28
C LEU A 17 -35.20 -1.00 70.61
N ALA A 18 -35.59 -1.88 69.67
CA ALA A 18 -36.61 -2.89 69.92
C ALA A 18 -36.16 -3.89 71.00
N ALA A 19 -34.89 -4.28 71.01
CA ALA A 19 -34.34 -5.19 72.01
C ALA A 19 -34.36 -4.60 73.43
N LEU A 20 -34.02 -3.31 73.55
CA LEU A 20 -34.10 -2.56 74.80
C LEU A 20 -35.55 -2.44 75.32
N ARG A 21 -36.53 -2.32 74.42
CA ARG A 21 -37.96 -2.19 74.77
C ARG A 21 -38.63 -3.51 75.13
N ILE A 22 -38.28 -4.60 74.44
CA ILE A 22 -38.91 -5.92 74.61
C ILE A 22 -38.28 -6.68 75.79
N GLY A 23 -37.01 -6.39 76.12
CA GLY A 23 -36.23 -7.03 77.17
C GLY A 23 -35.78 -8.46 76.80
N LEU A 24 -34.66 -8.92 77.38
CA LEU A 24 -34.03 -10.21 77.03
C LEU A 24 -34.89 -11.45 77.36
N ARG A 25 -36.03 -11.28 78.04
CA ARG A 25 -36.90 -12.38 78.48
C ARG A 25 -37.77 -12.96 77.35
N ARG A 26 -37.77 -12.36 76.15
CA ARG A 26 -38.56 -12.81 75.00
C ARG A 26 -37.66 -13.07 73.77
N PRO A 27 -36.84 -14.13 73.78
CA PRO A 27 -35.83 -14.39 72.74
C PRO A 27 -36.44 -14.60 71.35
N MET A 28 -37.67 -15.14 71.28
CA MET A 28 -38.37 -15.37 70.01
C MET A 28 -38.71 -14.07 69.26
N LEU A 29 -39.13 -13.02 69.96
CA LEU A 29 -39.43 -11.73 69.34
C LEU A 29 -38.15 -11.01 68.87
N LEU A 30 -37.06 -11.16 69.61
CA LEU A 30 -35.73 -10.66 69.22
C LEU A 30 -35.23 -11.35 67.94
N ALA A 31 -35.35 -12.68 67.88
CA ALA A 31 -34.99 -13.44 66.69
C ALA A 31 -35.83 -13.00 65.46
N LEU A 32 -37.14 -12.80 65.66
CA LEU A 32 -38.03 -12.34 64.59
C LEU A 32 -37.67 -10.93 64.09
N GLN A 33 -37.26 -10.02 64.97
CA GLN A 33 -36.79 -8.68 64.60
C GLN A 33 -35.51 -8.74 63.75
N CYS A 34 -34.54 -9.57 64.14
CA CYS A 34 -33.32 -9.76 63.36
C CYS A 34 -33.60 -10.36 61.98
N VAL A 35 -34.48 -11.35 61.89
CA VAL A 35 -34.89 -11.96 60.62
C VAL A 35 -35.61 -10.94 59.74
N ALA A 36 -36.54 -10.16 60.30
CA ALA A 36 -37.25 -9.13 59.56
C ALA A 36 -36.30 -8.03 59.03
N ALA A 37 -35.33 -7.60 59.84
CA ALA A 37 -34.32 -6.63 59.42
C ALA A 37 -33.41 -7.19 58.30
N ALA A 38 -33.00 -8.46 58.40
CA ALA A 38 -32.21 -9.12 57.37
C ALA A 38 -33.00 -9.26 56.06
N LEU A 39 -34.26 -9.67 56.13
CA LEU A 39 -35.14 -9.75 54.96
C LEU A 39 -35.36 -8.37 54.32
N LEU A 40 -35.61 -7.33 55.12
CA LEU A 40 -35.76 -5.97 54.62
C LEU A 40 -34.48 -5.44 53.98
N TYR A 41 -33.31 -5.78 54.54
CA TYR A 41 -32.03 -5.42 53.95
C TYR A 41 -31.85 -6.09 52.58
N PHE A 42 -32.17 -7.39 52.46
CA PHE A 42 -32.05 -8.11 51.20
C PHE A 42 -33.14 -7.75 50.17
N THR A 43 -34.29 -7.21 50.58
CA THR A 43 -35.27 -6.65 49.63
C THR A 43 -34.85 -5.28 49.10
N LEU A 44 -34.24 -4.43 49.94
CA LEU A 44 -33.69 -3.14 49.49
C LEU A 44 -32.40 -3.31 48.68
N PHE A 45 -31.55 -4.26 49.07
CA PHE A 45 -30.26 -4.53 48.45
C PHE A 45 -30.16 -6.02 48.12
N PRO A 46 -30.78 -6.46 47.02
CA PRO A 46 -30.69 -7.85 46.60
C PRO A 46 -29.23 -8.26 46.45
N PRO A 47 -28.82 -9.43 46.96
CA PRO A 47 -27.45 -9.90 46.83
C PRO A 47 -27.11 -10.00 45.34
N ALA A 48 -25.96 -9.46 44.94
CA ALA A 48 -25.49 -9.52 43.56
C ALA A 48 -25.22 -10.99 43.20
N MET A 49 -26.20 -11.65 42.59
CA MET A 49 -25.96 -12.95 41.97
C MET A 49 -25.01 -12.72 40.79
N LYS A 50 -23.80 -13.29 40.86
CA LYS A 50 -22.97 -13.48 39.68
C LYS A 50 -23.72 -14.42 38.75
N ARG A 51 -24.51 -13.86 37.82
CA ARG A 51 -25.00 -14.64 36.68
C ARG A 51 -23.79 -14.94 35.82
N ASP A 52 -23.58 -16.21 35.50
CA ASP A 52 -22.60 -16.58 34.48
C ASP A 52 -22.87 -15.76 33.22
N ALA A 53 -21.87 -15.01 32.79
CA ALA A 53 -21.95 -14.22 31.57
C ALA A 53 -22.13 -15.19 30.39
N GLY A 54 -23.36 -15.34 29.91
CA GLY A 54 -23.66 -16.22 28.79
C GLY A 54 -22.82 -15.84 27.57
N VAL A 55 -22.26 -16.83 26.87
CA VAL A 55 -21.52 -16.57 25.62
C VAL A 55 -22.53 -16.40 24.48
N LEU A 56 -22.47 -15.28 23.77
CA LEU A 56 -23.28 -15.05 22.57
C LEU A 56 -22.45 -15.36 21.34
N VAL A 57 -22.82 -16.42 20.61
CA VAL A 57 -22.10 -16.88 19.43
C VAL A 57 -22.86 -16.43 18.19
N ILE A 58 -22.22 -15.60 17.36
CA ILE A 58 -22.79 -15.06 16.14
C ILE A 58 -22.16 -15.74 14.93
N ALA A 59 -22.98 -16.48 14.19
CA ALA A 59 -22.63 -17.06 12.92
C ALA A 59 -22.75 -16.02 11.79
N THR A 60 -21.69 -15.90 11.01
CA THR A 60 -21.55 -15.00 9.84
C THR A 60 -21.34 -15.84 8.56
N ALA A 61 -21.11 -15.19 7.42
CA ALA A 61 -20.87 -15.89 6.17
C ALA A 61 -19.79 -16.98 6.29
N GLY A 62 -20.04 -18.15 5.72
CA GLY A 62 -19.12 -19.28 5.76
C GLY A 62 -19.00 -20.01 7.12
N ALA A 63 -19.80 -19.66 8.12
CA ALA A 63 -19.84 -20.40 9.38
C ALA A 63 -20.27 -21.86 9.15
N THR A 64 -19.55 -22.82 9.75
CA THR A 64 -19.86 -24.25 9.62
C THR A 64 -20.39 -24.82 10.94
N PRO A 65 -21.22 -25.89 10.91
CA PRO A 65 -21.71 -26.54 12.13
C PRO A 65 -20.58 -27.00 13.06
N ALA A 66 -19.45 -27.46 12.52
CA ALA A 66 -18.29 -27.88 13.31
C ALA A 66 -17.69 -26.73 14.15
N MET A 67 -17.64 -25.51 13.59
CA MET A 67 -17.15 -24.34 14.33
C MET A 67 -18.11 -23.88 15.43
N LEU A 68 -19.40 -24.19 15.29
CA LEU A 68 -20.45 -23.92 16.29
C LEU A 68 -20.53 -25.03 17.34
N ALA A 69 -20.08 -26.25 17.05
CA ALA A 69 -20.02 -27.34 18.02
C ALA A 69 -18.96 -27.10 19.11
N THR A 70 -17.98 -26.23 18.88
CA THR A 70 -16.90 -25.89 19.83
C THR A 70 -17.32 -24.87 20.89
N ASN A 71 -18.62 -24.78 21.19
CA ASN A 71 -19.17 -23.82 22.14
C ASN A 71 -19.26 -24.42 23.55
N GLY A 72 -18.98 -23.62 24.58
CA GLY A 72 -19.15 -24.04 25.98
C GLY A 72 -20.63 -24.26 26.35
N PRO A 73 -20.92 -25.05 27.40
CA PRO A 73 -22.29 -25.26 27.85
C PRO A 73 -22.97 -23.93 28.20
N GLY A 74 -24.18 -23.69 27.67
CA GLY A 74 -24.96 -22.46 27.91
C GLY A 74 -24.77 -21.34 26.88
N ALA A 75 -24.00 -21.55 25.80
CA ALA A 75 -23.85 -20.56 24.73
C ALA A 75 -25.14 -20.40 23.91
N THR A 76 -25.58 -19.16 23.68
CA THR A 76 -26.68 -18.86 22.76
C THR A 76 -26.11 -18.63 21.37
N VAL A 77 -26.54 -19.42 20.38
CA VAL A 77 -26.08 -19.32 18.99
C VAL A 77 -27.14 -18.61 18.16
N LEU A 78 -26.73 -17.56 17.44
CA LEU A 78 -27.57 -16.80 16.53
C LEU A 78 -26.89 -16.66 15.17
N ALA A 79 -27.68 -16.61 14.11
CA ALA A 79 -27.19 -16.44 12.74
C ALA A 79 -27.60 -15.07 12.18
N LEU A 80 -26.62 -14.34 11.62
CA LEU A 80 -26.88 -13.14 10.83
C LEU A 80 -27.39 -13.49 9.43
N PRO A 81 -27.96 -12.53 8.67
CA PRO A 81 -28.50 -12.79 7.34
C PRO A 81 -27.51 -13.41 6.37
N GLU A 82 -26.22 -13.09 6.49
CA GLU A 82 -25.13 -13.56 5.63
C GLU A 82 -24.68 -15.00 5.95
N SER A 83 -25.11 -15.54 7.09
CA SER A 83 -24.80 -16.92 7.50
C SER A 83 -25.52 -17.94 6.59
N PRO A 84 -24.90 -19.10 6.31
CA PRO A 84 -25.60 -20.22 5.68
C PRO A 84 -26.78 -20.70 6.52
N MET A 85 -27.70 -21.47 5.91
CA MET A 85 -28.78 -22.13 6.64
C MET A 85 -28.20 -23.15 7.61
N LEU A 86 -28.30 -22.86 8.91
CA LEU A 86 -27.87 -23.73 9.99
C LEU A 86 -29.11 -24.32 10.67
N VAL A 87 -29.06 -25.61 10.98
CA VAL A 87 -30.13 -26.32 11.68
C VAL A 87 -30.14 -25.88 13.15
N ASP A 88 -31.32 -25.67 13.72
CA ASP A 88 -31.54 -25.28 15.13
C ASP A 88 -30.86 -23.97 15.58
N VAL A 89 -30.57 -23.05 14.64
CA VAL A 89 -30.01 -21.72 14.95
C VAL A 89 -31.02 -20.62 14.61
N ALA A 90 -31.38 -19.80 15.60
CA ALA A 90 -32.27 -18.67 15.39
C ALA A 90 -31.58 -17.57 14.56
N ARG A 91 -32.29 -17.04 13.55
CA ARG A 91 -31.80 -15.90 12.76
C ARG A 91 -32.24 -14.57 13.33
N VAL A 92 -31.37 -13.59 13.19
CA VAL A 92 -31.60 -12.21 13.61
C VAL A 92 -31.23 -11.28 12.44
N PRO A 93 -31.98 -10.19 12.21
CA PRO A 93 -31.73 -9.29 11.07
C PRO A 93 -30.40 -8.53 11.16
N ASP A 94 -29.94 -8.20 12.37
CA ASP A 94 -28.71 -7.47 12.62
C ASP A 94 -28.12 -7.80 14.00
N LEU A 95 -26.84 -7.46 14.20
CA LEU A 95 -26.16 -7.67 15.47
C LEU A 95 -26.76 -6.81 16.59
N ALA A 96 -27.21 -5.60 16.29
CA ALA A 96 -27.80 -4.70 17.28
C ALA A 96 -29.07 -5.28 17.92
N THR A 97 -29.88 -6.00 17.15
CA THR A 97 -31.10 -6.67 17.61
C THR A 97 -30.77 -7.90 18.43
N ALA A 98 -29.72 -8.64 18.07
CA ALA A 98 -29.22 -9.74 18.89
C ALA A 98 -28.75 -9.21 20.26
N LEU A 99 -27.96 -8.15 20.27
CA LEU A 99 -27.44 -7.53 21.50
C LEU A 99 -28.52 -6.87 22.36
N ARG A 100 -29.65 -6.46 21.79
CA ARG A 100 -30.81 -5.94 22.55
C ARG A 100 -31.63 -7.04 23.22
N ARG A 101 -31.69 -8.23 22.60
CA ARG A 101 -32.48 -9.38 23.11
C ARG A 101 -31.72 -10.23 24.13
N HIS A 102 -30.39 -10.10 24.18
CA HIS A 102 -29.52 -10.85 25.07
C HIS A 102 -28.79 -9.92 26.06
N PRO A 103 -28.36 -10.43 27.23
CA PRO A 103 -27.76 -9.61 28.29
C PRO A 103 -26.56 -8.78 27.82
N SER A 104 -26.40 -7.57 28.36
CA SER A 104 -25.33 -6.63 28.04
C SER A 104 -23.92 -7.17 28.31
N ASP A 105 -23.78 -8.14 29.21
CA ASP A 105 -22.49 -8.61 29.73
C ASP A 105 -22.01 -9.89 29.03
N ALA A 106 -22.75 -10.37 28.03
CA ALA A 106 -22.39 -11.55 27.25
C ALA A 106 -21.11 -11.32 26.43
N SER A 107 -20.14 -12.22 26.55
CA SER A 107 -18.96 -12.20 25.67
C SER A 107 -19.35 -12.55 24.25
N LEU A 108 -18.94 -11.75 23.27
CA LEU A 108 -19.30 -11.94 21.88
C LEU A 108 -18.29 -12.85 21.18
N ARG A 109 -18.73 -13.98 20.63
CA ARG A 109 -17.92 -14.82 19.77
C ARG A 109 -18.44 -14.78 18.35
N ILE A 110 -17.61 -14.41 17.39
CA ILE A 110 -17.98 -14.28 15.98
C ILE A 110 -17.35 -15.42 15.21
N VAL A 111 -18.15 -16.18 14.48
CA VAL A 111 -17.72 -17.37 13.74
C VAL A 111 -18.03 -17.16 12.27
N GLY A 112 -17.05 -17.39 11.37
CA GLY A 112 -17.23 -17.25 9.93
C GLY A 112 -16.24 -16.28 9.29
N ALA A 113 -16.71 -15.53 8.29
CA ALA A 113 -15.94 -14.52 7.56
C ALA A 113 -15.84 -13.17 8.30
N GLY A 114 -16.54 -13.00 9.42
CA GLY A 114 -16.53 -11.78 10.23
C GLY A 114 -17.76 -10.90 9.99
N LEU A 115 -17.77 -9.70 10.57
CA LEU A 115 -18.89 -8.78 10.49
C LEU A 115 -18.83 -7.94 9.21
N GLY A 116 -19.98 -7.81 8.54
CA GLY A 116 -20.15 -6.84 7.48
C GLY A 116 -20.19 -5.40 7.99
N PRO A 117 -20.04 -4.39 7.11
CA PRO A 117 -19.99 -2.97 7.49
C PRO A 117 -21.17 -2.52 8.37
N ARG A 118 -22.37 -3.10 8.16
CA ARG A 118 -23.59 -2.83 8.93
C ARG A 118 -23.42 -3.12 10.43
N ASP A 119 -22.74 -4.21 10.77
CA ASP A 119 -22.74 -4.79 12.12
C ASP A 119 -21.47 -4.40 12.93
N ILE A 120 -20.43 -3.86 12.27
CA ILE A 120 -19.18 -3.43 12.92
C ILE A 120 -19.43 -2.38 14.00
N ALA A 121 -20.32 -1.41 13.76
CA ALA A 121 -20.61 -0.34 14.73
C ALA A 121 -21.23 -0.90 16.02
N ALA A 122 -22.11 -1.90 15.90
CA ALA A 122 -22.78 -2.53 17.03
C ALA A 122 -21.83 -3.36 17.92
N ALA A 123 -20.71 -3.83 17.37
CA ALA A 123 -19.70 -4.59 18.11
C ALA A 123 -18.67 -3.70 18.84
N ARG A 124 -18.65 -2.39 18.60
CA ARG A 124 -17.66 -1.48 19.21
C ARG A 124 -17.79 -1.45 20.73
N GLY A 125 -16.65 -1.47 21.43
CA GLY A 125 -16.59 -1.43 22.89
C GLY A 125 -16.95 -2.75 23.59
N ARG A 126 -17.16 -3.84 22.83
CA ARG A 126 -17.37 -5.19 23.38
C ARG A 126 -16.11 -6.03 23.28
N ALA A 127 -15.94 -6.97 24.21
CA ALA A 127 -14.94 -8.02 24.08
C ALA A 127 -15.42 -9.03 23.01
N VAL A 128 -14.68 -9.12 21.92
CA VAL A 128 -15.01 -9.97 20.77
C VAL A 128 -13.93 -11.04 20.58
N VAL A 129 -14.35 -12.30 20.57
CA VAL A 129 -13.52 -13.45 20.18
C VAL A 129 -13.88 -13.85 18.75
N PHE A 130 -12.95 -13.70 17.82
CA PHE A 130 -13.17 -14.04 16.41
C PHE A 130 -12.60 -15.42 16.07
N ALA A 131 -13.44 -16.29 15.55
CA ALA A 131 -13.08 -17.60 15.02
C ALA A 131 -13.27 -17.60 13.49
N ALA A 132 -12.19 -17.24 12.79
CA ALA A 132 -12.18 -17.13 11.34
C ALA A 132 -12.32 -18.49 10.64
N VAL A 133 -12.98 -18.50 9.48
CA VAL A 133 -12.94 -19.64 8.55
C VAL A 133 -11.53 -19.80 8.00
N ALA A 134 -11.09 -21.05 7.82
CA ALA A 134 -9.81 -21.33 7.18
C ALA A 134 -9.79 -20.73 5.77
N LEU A 135 -8.75 -19.96 5.47
CA LEU A 135 -8.59 -19.35 4.16
C LEU A 135 -8.56 -20.43 3.06
N PRO A 136 -9.16 -20.18 1.89
CA PRO A 136 -9.10 -21.13 0.79
C PRO A 136 -7.65 -21.34 0.33
N ARG A 137 -7.39 -22.49 -0.28
CA ARG A 137 -6.12 -22.77 -0.93
C ARG A 137 -6.08 -22.01 -2.26
N GLY A 138 -5.01 -21.25 -2.50
CA GLY A 138 -4.86 -20.44 -3.71
C GLY A 138 -4.67 -18.95 -3.41
N PHE A 139 -5.06 -18.08 -4.34
CA PHE A 139 -4.99 -16.63 -4.18
C PHE A 139 -5.99 -16.15 -3.12
N VAL A 140 -5.50 -15.38 -2.15
CA VAL A 140 -6.34 -14.80 -1.08
C VAL A 140 -6.34 -13.27 -1.10
N ASP A 141 -5.39 -12.66 -1.80
CA ASP A 141 -5.30 -11.22 -1.99
C ASP A 141 -4.52 -10.91 -3.27
N ILE A 142 -5.00 -9.95 -4.06
CA ILE A 142 -4.39 -9.53 -5.32
C ILE A 142 -4.61 -8.04 -5.53
N SER A 143 -3.53 -7.33 -5.79
CA SER A 143 -3.51 -5.94 -6.20
C SER A 143 -2.80 -5.81 -7.54
N ALA A 144 -3.54 -5.40 -8.56
CA ALA A 144 -3.05 -5.15 -9.91
C ALA A 144 -3.67 -3.85 -10.45
N PRO A 145 -2.93 -3.04 -11.22
CA PRO A 145 -3.49 -1.87 -11.88
C PRO A 145 -4.48 -2.28 -12.97
N ALA A 146 -5.59 -1.56 -13.09
CA ALA A 146 -6.54 -1.76 -14.19
C ALA A 146 -6.07 -1.10 -15.49
N GLN A 147 -5.26 -0.05 -15.39
CA GLN A 147 -4.73 0.73 -16.51
C GLN A 147 -3.22 0.98 -16.33
N VAL A 148 -2.47 0.86 -17.42
CA VAL A 148 -1.03 1.11 -17.49
C VAL A 148 -0.67 1.85 -18.76
N THR A 149 0.48 2.50 -18.78
CA THR A 149 0.98 3.18 -19.96
C THR A 149 1.83 2.24 -20.81
N VAL A 150 1.69 2.27 -22.13
CA VAL A 150 2.53 1.50 -23.05
C VAL A 150 4.01 1.81 -22.81
N GLY A 151 4.86 0.78 -22.82
CA GLY A 151 6.30 0.91 -22.60
C GLY A 151 6.71 1.12 -21.14
N THR A 152 5.76 1.13 -20.19
CA THR A 152 6.06 1.21 -18.75
C THR A 152 6.06 -0.15 -18.09
N MET A 153 6.86 -0.27 -17.02
CA MET A 153 6.82 -1.41 -16.11
C MET A 153 5.66 -1.23 -15.15
N TRP A 154 4.89 -2.29 -14.97
CA TRP A 154 3.79 -2.34 -14.01
C TRP A 154 3.95 -3.55 -13.11
N THR A 155 3.40 -3.46 -11.90
CA THR A 155 3.56 -4.48 -10.87
C THR A 155 2.23 -5.09 -10.48
N VAL A 156 2.21 -6.41 -10.33
CA VAL A 156 1.13 -7.14 -9.66
C VAL A 156 1.67 -7.74 -8.36
N SER A 157 0.93 -7.56 -7.28
CA SER A 157 1.28 -8.07 -5.96
C SER A 157 0.10 -8.80 -5.34
N GLY A 158 0.37 -9.66 -4.37
CA GLY A 158 -0.69 -10.40 -3.71
C GLY A 158 -0.16 -11.44 -2.74
N ARG A 159 -1.07 -12.30 -2.26
CA ARG A 159 -0.78 -13.37 -1.33
C ARG A 159 -1.50 -14.66 -1.70
N VAL A 160 -0.79 -15.76 -1.53
CA VAL A 160 -1.28 -17.13 -1.71
C VAL A 160 -1.34 -17.83 -0.36
N ASN A 161 -2.37 -18.63 -0.14
CA ASN A 161 -2.56 -19.45 1.05
C ASN A 161 -2.56 -20.94 0.71
N GLY A 162 -2.04 -21.77 1.61
CA GLY A 162 -2.12 -23.23 1.49
C GLY A 162 -1.27 -23.86 0.37
N VAL A 163 -0.29 -23.13 -0.17
CA VAL A 163 0.65 -23.63 -1.19
C VAL A 163 2.09 -23.31 -0.74
N PRO A 164 2.77 -24.24 -0.05
CA PRO A 164 4.15 -24.01 0.37
C PRO A 164 5.09 -23.96 -0.83
N ALA A 165 6.06 -23.03 -0.80
CA ALA A 165 7.03 -22.78 -1.88
C ALA A 165 6.36 -22.58 -3.25
N ALA A 166 5.28 -21.79 -3.29
CA ALA A 166 4.53 -21.55 -4.52
C ALA A 166 5.37 -20.77 -5.54
N SER A 167 5.24 -21.14 -6.81
CA SER A 167 5.75 -20.38 -7.94
C SER A 167 4.60 -19.64 -8.61
N ILE A 168 4.74 -18.32 -8.72
CA ILE A 168 3.76 -17.45 -9.38
C ILE A 168 4.28 -17.10 -10.77
N GLU A 169 3.45 -17.34 -11.78
CA GLU A 169 3.74 -17.06 -13.18
C GLU A 169 2.72 -16.05 -13.70
N LEU A 170 3.22 -14.96 -14.29
CA LEU A 170 2.41 -14.02 -15.05
C LEU A 170 2.54 -14.36 -16.53
N ILE A 171 1.44 -14.78 -17.13
CA ILE A 171 1.35 -15.17 -18.54
C ILE A 171 0.78 -14.00 -19.34
N ASP A 172 1.44 -13.65 -20.44
CA ASP A 172 0.99 -12.62 -21.36
C ASP A 172 -0.18 -13.08 -22.25
N PRO A 173 -0.83 -12.16 -23.00
CA PRO A 173 -1.91 -12.53 -23.91
C PRO A 173 -1.49 -13.46 -25.06
N ALA A 174 -0.19 -13.57 -25.36
CA ALA A 174 0.35 -14.49 -26.37
C ALA A 174 0.62 -15.90 -25.79
N GLY A 175 0.47 -16.09 -24.47
CA GLY A 175 0.69 -17.36 -23.78
C GLY A 175 2.11 -17.57 -23.27
N ALA A 176 3.01 -16.59 -23.40
CA ALA A 176 4.37 -16.64 -22.90
C ALA A 176 4.44 -16.20 -21.43
N VAL A 177 5.45 -16.69 -20.70
CA VAL A 177 5.71 -16.28 -19.31
C VAL A 177 6.38 -14.91 -19.33
N ALA A 178 5.63 -13.86 -19.01
CA ALA A 178 6.14 -12.49 -18.92
C ALA A 178 7.03 -12.30 -17.69
N ALA A 179 6.63 -12.87 -16.55
CA ALA A 179 7.39 -12.79 -15.31
C ALA A 179 7.11 -14.00 -14.42
N ARG A 180 8.08 -14.36 -13.57
CA ARG A 180 7.96 -15.46 -12.61
C ARG A 180 8.68 -15.13 -11.31
N THR A 181 8.08 -15.49 -10.19
CA THR A 181 8.67 -15.33 -8.86
C THR A 181 8.21 -16.45 -7.93
N ARG A 182 8.91 -16.62 -6.81
CA ARG A 182 8.48 -17.52 -5.72
C ARG A 182 7.87 -16.71 -4.60
N THR A 183 6.91 -17.29 -3.90
CA THR A 183 6.33 -16.63 -2.73
C THR A 183 7.30 -16.63 -1.55
N ASP A 184 7.20 -15.61 -0.71
CA ASP A 184 7.92 -15.55 0.57
C ASP A 184 7.37 -16.57 1.60
N GLY A 185 7.96 -16.60 2.80
CA GLY A 185 7.51 -17.48 3.90
C GLY A 185 6.08 -17.21 4.41
N ARG A 186 5.45 -16.09 4.03
CA ARG A 186 4.06 -15.73 4.31
C ARG A 186 3.13 -15.93 3.11
N GLY A 187 3.65 -16.40 1.98
CA GLY A 187 2.90 -16.59 0.74
C GLY A 187 2.75 -15.33 -0.12
N SER A 188 3.44 -14.23 0.20
CA SER A 188 3.37 -12.98 -0.54
C SER A 188 4.23 -13.02 -1.81
N PHE A 189 3.83 -12.29 -2.84
CA PHE A 189 4.58 -12.15 -4.09
C PHE A 189 4.46 -10.75 -4.69
N SER A 190 5.46 -10.39 -5.51
CA SER A 190 5.43 -9.23 -6.39
C SER A 190 6.08 -9.59 -7.72
N LEU A 191 5.42 -9.25 -8.82
CA LEU A 191 5.87 -9.48 -10.19
C LEU A 191 5.80 -8.16 -10.95
N ALA A 192 6.80 -7.90 -11.78
CA ALA A 192 6.82 -6.74 -12.65
C ALA A 192 6.85 -7.20 -14.12
N ALA A 193 6.11 -6.53 -14.99
CA ALA A 193 6.09 -6.81 -16.43
C ALA A 193 5.99 -5.52 -17.25
N LEU A 194 6.45 -5.59 -18.50
CA LEU A 194 6.34 -4.50 -19.47
C LEU A 194 4.98 -4.55 -20.17
N SER A 195 4.40 -3.38 -20.46
CA SER A 195 3.21 -3.28 -21.31
C SER A 195 3.60 -3.09 -22.79
N PRO A 196 3.40 -4.08 -23.68
CA PRO A 196 4.00 -4.05 -25.01
C PRO A 196 3.23 -3.21 -26.04
N VAL A 197 1.89 -3.23 -26.01
CA VAL A 197 1.04 -2.62 -27.06
C VAL A 197 -0.17 -1.95 -26.43
N SER A 198 -0.63 -0.84 -27.02
CA SER A 198 -1.87 -0.17 -26.60
C SER A 198 -3.08 -1.06 -26.87
N GLY A 199 -3.99 -1.16 -25.90
CA GLY A 199 -5.23 -1.90 -26.04
C GLY A 199 -5.66 -2.60 -24.76
N ARG A 200 -6.79 -3.31 -24.84
CA ARG A 200 -7.27 -4.17 -23.75
C ARG A 200 -6.63 -5.55 -23.90
N MET A 201 -6.01 -6.01 -22.83
CA MET A 201 -5.25 -7.25 -22.76
C MET A 201 -5.73 -8.08 -21.57
N ARG A 202 -5.58 -9.40 -21.69
CA ARG A 202 -5.89 -10.34 -20.60
C ARG A 202 -4.64 -11.12 -20.25
N TYR A 203 -4.02 -10.75 -19.14
CA TYR A 203 -2.95 -11.53 -18.55
C TYR A 203 -3.54 -12.67 -17.73
N GLN A 204 -2.76 -13.73 -17.49
CA GLN A 204 -3.16 -14.79 -16.56
C GLN A 204 -2.13 -14.89 -15.44
N LEU A 205 -2.59 -14.84 -14.20
CA LEU A 205 -1.78 -15.09 -13.03
C LEU A 205 -1.99 -16.54 -12.60
N ARG A 206 -0.94 -17.34 -12.64
CA ARG A 206 -0.97 -18.77 -12.30
C ARG A 206 -0.17 -19.02 -11.04
N VAL A 207 -0.72 -19.82 -10.14
CA VAL A 207 0.02 -20.35 -9.00
C VAL A 207 0.27 -21.84 -9.20
N ARG A 208 1.55 -22.21 -9.11
CA ARG A 208 2.00 -23.60 -9.16
C ARG A 208 2.56 -24.01 -7.81
N ASP A 209 2.34 -25.27 -7.45
CA ASP A 209 2.94 -25.87 -6.26
C ASP A 209 4.42 -26.26 -6.50
N ALA A 210 5.07 -26.78 -5.45
CA ALA A 210 6.45 -27.24 -5.52
C ALA A 210 6.70 -28.37 -6.53
N LYS A 211 5.64 -29.09 -6.95
CA LYS A 211 5.69 -30.13 -7.99
C LYS A 211 5.39 -29.57 -9.38
N ALA A 212 5.38 -28.25 -9.53
CA ALA A 212 4.98 -27.52 -10.74
C ALA A 212 3.55 -27.80 -11.22
N THR A 213 2.67 -28.31 -10.35
CA THR A 213 1.26 -28.54 -10.68
C THR A 213 0.49 -27.23 -10.57
N LEU A 214 -0.37 -26.94 -11.56
CA LEU A 214 -1.24 -25.76 -11.52
C LEU A 214 -2.27 -25.93 -10.40
N VAL A 215 -2.28 -24.99 -9.45
CA VAL A 215 -3.24 -24.96 -8.35
C VAL A 215 -4.41 -24.05 -8.69
N GLU A 216 -4.13 -22.84 -9.20
CA GLU A 216 -5.15 -21.87 -9.58
C GLU A 216 -4.64 -20.95 -10.71
N SER A 217 -5.57 -20.44 -11.51
CA SER A 217 -5.30 -19.48 -12.58
C SER A 217 -6.36 -18.38 -12.57
N LEU A 218 -5.93 -17.12 -12.47
CA LEU A 218 -6.81 -15.95 -12.48
C LEU A 218 -6.55 -15.07 -13.71
N ALA A 219 -7.62 -14.60 -14.35
CA ALA A 219 -7.52 -13.64 -15.44
C ALA A 219 -7.38 -12.21 -14.88
N LEU A 220 -6.34 -11.50 -15.30
CA LEU A 220 -6.11 -10.10 -14.98
C LEU A 220 -6.40 -9.23 -16.21
N PRO A 221 -7.53 -8.50 -16.24
CA PRO A 221 -7.80 -7.54 -17.29
C PRO A 221 -6.89 -6.32 -17.11
N LEU A 222 -6.17 -5.96 -18.16
CA LEU A 222 -5.27 -4.82 -18.19
C LEU A 222 -5.60 -3.96 -19.40
N GLN A 223 -5.68 -2.65 -19.23
CA GLN A 223 -5.80 -1.71 -20.35
C GLN A 223 -4.53 -0.88 -20.47
N ALA A 224 -3.79 -1.13 -21.54
CA ALA A 224 -2.64 -0.34 -21.91
C ALA A 224 -3.08 0.89 -22.72
N VAL A 225 -2.90 2.07 -22.16
CA VAL A 225 -3.17 3.34 -22.85
C VAL A 225 -1.87 3.91 -23.44
N PRO A 226 -1.93 4.55 -24.62
CA PRO A 226 -0.77 5.30 -25.13
C PRO A 226 -0.28 6.29 -24.07
N GLY A 227 1.03 6.37 -23.89
CA GLY A 227 1.62 7.41 -23.05
C GLY A 227 1.48 8.78 -23.67
N SER A 228 1.74 9.81 -22.87
CA SER A 228 2.06 11.14 -23.43
C SER A 228 3.18 10.99 -24.45
N GLN A 229 3.08 11.65 -25.59
CA GLN A 229 4.15 11.73 -26.58
C GLN A 229 4.95 13.02 -26.33
N PRO A 230 5.97 13.01 -25.45
CA PRO A 230 6.67 14.23 -25.12
C PRO A 230 7.36 14.79 -26.36
N ARG A 231 7.28 16.10 -26.52
CA ARG A 231 7.93 16.89 -27.57
C ARG A 231 9.32 17.25 -27.09
N VAL A 232 10.33 16.58 -27.64
CA VAL A 232 11.71 16.66 -27.16
C VAL A 232 12.60 17.28 -28.22
N LEU A 233 13.37 18.29 -27.84
CA LEU A 233 14.46 18.83 -28.66
C LEU A 233 15.79 18.33 -28.09
N MET A 234 16.55 17.60 -28.89
CA MET A 234 17.90 17.16 -28.54
C MET A 234 18.93 17.96 -29.33
N LEU A 235 19.76 18.74 -28.62
CA LEU A 235 20.91 19.44 -29.18
C LEU A 235 22.19 18.73 -28.73
N ALA A 236 23.03 18.35 -29.69
CA ALA A 236 24.31 17.74 -29.41
C ALA A 236 25.45 18.52 -30.08
N GLY A 237 26.55 18.71 -29.36
CA GLY A 237 27.74 19.39 -29.87
C GLY A 237 28.71 18.46 -30.61
N GLY A 238 28.22 17.33 -31.12
CA GLY A 238 28.97 16.38 -31.93
C GLY A 238 28.25 15.04 -32.10
N PRO A 239 28.62 14.22 -33.09
CA PRO A 239 28.08 12.88 -33.25
C PRO A 239 28.62 11.95 -32.16
N GLY A 240 27.79 11.01 -31.69
CA GLY A 240 28.17 10.01 -30.68
C GLY A 240 27.34 8.73 -30.80
N PRO A 241 27.90 7.56 -30.43
CA PRO A 241 27.20 6.28 -30.55
C PRO A 241 25.91 6.21 -29.74
N GLU A 242 25.85 6.87 -28.58
CA GLU A 242 24.69 6.90 -27.68
C GLU A 242 23.49 7.60 -28.32
N LEU A 243 23.72 8.58 -29.19
CA LEU A 243 22.63 9.32 -29.85
C LEU A 243 21.81 8.41 -30.76
N LYS A 244 22.46 7.46 -31.45
CA LYS A 244 21.77 6.49 -32.30
C LYS A 244 20.81 5.63 -31.47
N TYR A 245 21.29 5.10 -30.34
CA TYR A 245 20.48 4.25 -29.47
C TYR A 245 19.36 5.04 -28.80
N LEU A 246 19.65 6.27 -28.34
CA LEU A 246 18.65 7.13 -27.71
C LEU A 246 17.57 7.56 -28.71
N ARG A 247 17.93 7.88 -29.95
CA ARG A 247 16.97 8.18 -31.01
C ARG A 247 16.08 6.97 -31.32
N ARG A 248 16.67 5.78 -31.41
CA ARG A 248 15.91 4.54 -31.63
C ARG A 248 14.91 4.28 -30.51
N TRP A 249 15.39 4.33 -29.26
CA TRP A 249 14.53 4.18 -28.08
C TRP A 249 13.40 5.21 -28.07
N ALA A 250 13.69 6.48 -28.38
CA ALA A 250 12.69 7.55 -28.40
C ALA A 250 11.58 7.28 -29.43
N MET A 251 11.94 6.80 -30.62
CA MET A 251 10.96 6.39 -31.64
C MET A 251 10.11 5.22 -31.15
N ASP A 252 10.72 4.19 -30.57
CA ASP A 252 10.01 3.02 -30.03
C ASP A 252 9.07 3.39 -28.87
N ALA A 253 9.44 4.40 -28.08
CA ALA A 253 8.66 4.95 -26.97
C ALA A 253 7.58 5.96 -27.40
N GLY A 254 7.48 6.31 -28.68
CA GLY A 254 6.52 7.30 -29.19
C GLY A 254 6.85 8.75 -28.83
N VAL A 255 8.10 9.04 -28.47
CA VAL A 255 8.59 10.39 -28.19
C VAL A 255 8.69 11.18 -29.50
N GLN A 256 8.14 12.39 -29.53
CA GLN A 256 8.29 13.31 -30.66
C GLN A 256 9.66 13.99 -30.56
N LEU A 257 10.70 13.26 -30.97
CA LEU A 257 12.09 13.70 -30.87
C LEU A 257 12.53 14.47 -32.13
N ARG A 258 13.01 15.69 -31.94
CA ARG A 258 13.80 16.44 -32.93
C ARG A 258 15.26 16.45 -32.52
N THR A 259 16.15 16.01 -33.38
CA THR A 259 17.59 15.92 -33.11
C THR A 259 18.38 16.88 -33.98
N GLN A 260 19.27 17.63 -33.35
CA GLN A 260 20.14 18.62 -33.98
C GLN A 260 21.57 18.42 -33.50
N VAL A 261 22.45 17.97 -34.39
CA VAL A 261 23.85 17.65 -34.07
C VAL A 261 24.77 18.64 -34.77
N SER A 262 25.49 19.45 -34.00
CA SER A 262 26.50 20.37 -34.53
C SER A 262 27.74 19.59 -34.98
N LEU A 263 28.21 19.87 -36.20
CA LEU A 263 29.47 19.32 -36.75
C LEU A 263 30.61 20.36 -36.71
N GLY A 264 30.34 21.58 -36.22
CA GLY A 264 31.25 22.71 -36.31
C GLY A 264 31.15 23.45 -37.65
N GLY A 265 31.66 24.69 -37.69
CA GLY A 265 31.66 25.52 -38.92
C GLY A 265 30.27 25.89 -39.45
N GLY A 266 29.24 25.85 -38.60
CA GLY A 266 27.84 26.11 -38.99
C GLY A 266 27.13 24.91 -39.62
N LEU A 267 27.81 23.77 -39.78
CA LEU A 267 27.21 22.55 -40.30
C LEU A 267 26.43 21.82 -39.20
N GLN A 268 25.27 21.29 -39.58
CA GLN A 268 24.38 20.55 -38.68
C GLN A 268 23.87 19.27 -39.36
N LEU A 269 23.73 18.22 -38.56
CA LEU A 269 23.17 16.93 -38.96
C LEU A 269 21.91 16.64 -38.15
N GLY A 270 20.90 16.04 -38.77
CA GLY A 270 19.66 15.66 -38.12
C GLY A 270 18.45 16.33 -38.76
N ASP A 271 17.47 16.67 -37.92
CA ASP A 271 16.24 17.34 -38.35
C ASP A 271 16.49 18.81 -38.70
N ALA A 272 15.54 19.40 -39.42
CA ALA A 272 15.63 20.80 -39.81
C ALA A 272 15.82 21.73 -38.57
N PRO A 273 16.70 22.74 -38.67
CA PRO A 273 16.90 23.72 -37.62
C PRO A 273 15.57 24.40 -37.25
N ILE A 274 15.34 24.58 -35.95
CA ILE A 274 14.22 25.37 -35.45
C ILE A 274 14.76 26.65 -34.83
N ALA A 275 13.98 27.73 -34.90
CA ALA A 275 14.31 28.95 -34.19
C ALA A 275 14.40 28.66 -32.68
N PHE A 276 15.46 29.14 -32.03
CA PHE A 276 15.63 28.98 -30.58
C PHE A 276 15.09 30.23 -29.89
N ASN A 277 13.80 30.25 -29.57
CA ASN A 277 13.09 31.39 -28.97
C ASN A 277 11.98 30.93 -28.01
N ALA A 278 11.36 31.87 -27.30
CA ALA A 278 10.34 31.57 -26.31
C ALA A 278 9.15 30.77 -26.88
N ALA A 279 8.66 31.11 -28.07
CA ALA A 279 7.51 30.45 -28.68
C ALA A 279 7.80 28.98 -29.03
N THR A 280 9.00 28.68 -29.54
CA THR A 280 9.38 27.29 -29.83
C THR A 280 9.64 26.50 -28.55
N LEU A 281 10.27 27.11 -27.54
CA LEU A 281 10.54 26.46 -26.25
C LEU A 281 9.24 26.15 -25.47
N GLN A 282 8.22 27.01 -25.53
CA GLN A 282 6.89 26.73 -24.94
C GLN A 282 6.19 25.52 -25.59
N GLY A 283 6.50 25.23 -26.85
CA GLY A 283 6.00 24.08 -27.59
C GLY A 283 6.73 22.77 -27.30
N LEU A 284 7.68 22.76 -26.36
CA LEU A 284 8.49 21.59 -26.01
C LEU A 284 8.24 21.20 -24.56
N ASP A 285 8.36 19.91 -24.28
CA ASP A 285 8.22 19.39 -22.92
C ASP A 285 9.61 19.12 -22.29
N LEU A 286 10.62 18.85 -23.12
CA LEU A 286 12.00 18.60 -22.68
C LEU A 286 13.03 19.07 -23.72
N VAL A 287 14.10 19.71 -23.26
CA VAL A 287 15.32 19.92 -24.05
C VAL A 287 16.44 19.05 -23.49
N VAL A 288 17.05 18.23 -24.34
CA VAL A 288 18.22 17.41 -24.00
C VAL A 288 19.46 18.05 -24.62
N LEU A 289 20.47 18.33 -23.81
CA LEU A 289 21.72 18.97 -24.21
C LEU A 289 22.90 18.10 -23.78
N ASP A 290 24.00 18.09 -24.53
CA ASP A 290 25.30 17.69 -24.00
C ASP A 290 26.11 18.90 -23.51
N GLU A 291 27.26 18.67 -22.86
CA GLU A 291 28.09 19.76 -22.31
C GLU A 291 28.64 20.70 -23.40
N ARG A 292 28.74 20.23 -24.64
CA ARG A 292 29.26 21.01 -25.77
C ARG A 292 28.16 21.90 -26.34
N ALA A 293 26.98 21.36 -26.57
CA ALA A 293 25.79 22.10 -26.99
C ALA A 293 25.43 23.18 -25.96
N TRP A 294 25.52 22.86 -24.66
CA TRP A 294 25.33 23.84 -23.59
C TRP A 294 26.28 25.05 -23.72
N ARG A 295 27.55 24.79 -24.05
CA ARG A 295 28.56 25.82 -24.26
C ARG A 295 28.25 26.66 -25.49
N ASP A 296 27.88 26.01 -26.60
CA ASP A 296 27.60 26.63 -27.89
C ASP A 296 26.32 27.48 -27.93
N LEU A 297 25.38 27.28 -26.99
CA LEU A 297 24.17 28.12 -26.90
C LEU A 297 24.48 29.60 -26.68
N GLY A 298 25.57 29.93 -25.99
CA GLY A 298 25.87 31.30 -25.57
C GLY A 298 24.93 31.81 -24.46
N ASP A 299 25.25 32.96 -23.86
CA ASP A 299 24.55 33.44 -22.66
C ASP A 299 23.09 33.84 -22.92
N ALA A 300 22.80 34.42 -24.09
CA ALA A 300 21.44 34.82 -24.47
C ALA A 300 20.49 33.61 -24.53
N ARG A 301 20.85 32.55 -25.26
CA ARG A 301 20.01 31.35 -25.37
C ARG A 301 19.94 30.58 -24.05
N ARG A 302 21.02 30.56 -23.26
CA ARG A 302 20.97 30.01 -21.89
C ARG A 302 20.01 30.79 -20.99
N GLY A 303 19.92 32.11 -21.15
CA GLY A 303 18.93 32.96 -20.47
C GLY A 303 17.50 32.59 -20.84
N MET A 304 17.21 32.46 -22.15
CA MET A 304 15.90 32.01 -22.63
C MET A 304 15.54 30.61 -22.12
N LEU A 305 16.51 29.70 -22.04
CA LEU A 305 16.27 28.37 -21.51
C LEU A 305 15.90 28.42 -20.02
N ARG A 306 16.59 29.23 -19.21
CA ARG A 306 16.25 29.42 -17.79
C ARG A 306 14.84 29.98 -17.61
N GLU A 307 14.44 30.95 -18.42
CA GLU A 307 13.07 31.49 -18.40
C GLU A 307 12.04 30.44 -18.83
N ALA A 308 12.35 29.64 -19.86
CA ALA A 308 11.48 28.55 -20.27
C ALA A 308 11.36 27.46 -19.17
N MET A 309 12.44 27.18 -18.43
CA MET A 309 12.42 26.25 -17.30
C MET A 309 11.45 26.71 -16.20
N THR A 310 11.46 28.00 -15.86
CA THR A 310 10.48 28.56 -14.90
C THR A 310 9.04 28.49 -15.39
N ASN A 311 8.83 28.34 -16.70
CA ASN A 311 7.52 28.15 -17.33
C ASN A 311 7.16 26.67 -17.59
N GLY A 312 7.89 25.73 -16.99
CA GLY A 312 7.58 24.29 -17.03
C GLY A 312 8.35 23.47 -18.05
N LEU A 313 9.31 24.06 -18.78
CA LEU A 313 10.18 23.30 -19.68
C LEU A 313 11.16 22.42 -18.90
N GLY A 314 11.17 21.12 -19.17
CA GLY A 314 12.22 20.23 -18.68
C GLY A 314 13.56 20.47 -19.40
N VAL A 315 14.67 20.42 -18.67
CA VAL A 315 16.01 20.44 -19.27
C VAL A 315 16.85 19.29 -18.71
N LEU A 316 17.39 18.46 -19.61
CA LEU A 316 18.31 17.39 -19.27
C LEU A 316 19.68 17.69 -19.87
N LEU A 317 20.66 17.99 -19.01
CA LEU A 317 22.05 18.14 -19.42
C LEU A 317 22.82 16.83 -19.21
N ARG A 318 23.35 16.29 -20.29
CA ARG A 318 24.20 15.10 -20.30
C ARG A 318 25.66 15.52 -20.31
N ILE A 319 26.41 15.12 -19.27
CA ILE A 319 27.85 15.34 -19.24
C ILE A 319 28.53 14.11 -19.84
N THR A 320 29.00 14.24 -21.08
CA THR A 320 29.61 13.15 -21.86
C THR A 320 31.13 13.27 -21.98
N GLY A 321 31.67 14.43 -21.60
CA GLY A 321 33.08 14.76 -21.67
C GLY A 321 33.53 15.74 -20.58
N PRO A 322 34.74 16.31 -20.74
CA PRO A 322 35.28 17.24 -19.76
C PRO A 322 34.46 18.53 -19.69
N VAL A 323 34.22 18.99 -18.46
CA VAL A 323 33.49 20.22 -18.16
C VAL A 323 34.50 21.34 -17.88
N SER A 324 34.35 22.50 -18.52
CA SER A 324 35.25 23.64 -18.31
C SER A 324 34.98 24.35 -16.97
N VAL A 325 35.88 25.23 -16.54
CA VAL A 325 35.65 26.05 -15.33
C VAL A 325 34.45 26.99 -15.50
N ALA A 326 34.26 27.55 -16.71
CA ALA A 326 33.13 28.40 -17.02
C ALA A 326 31.80 27.62 -16.94
N ASP A 327 31.76 26.42 -17.52
CA ASP A 327 30.58 25.56 -17.46
C ASP A 327 30.27 25.17 -16.00
N ARG A 328 31.28 24.84 -15.19
CA ARG A 328 31.10 24.57 -13.75
C ARG A 328 30.50 25.75 -13.00
N ALA A 329 30.93 26.99 -13.30
CA ALA A 329 30.37 28.19 -12.68
C ALA A 329 28.90 28.40 -13.09
N GLN A 330 28.56 28.16 -14.36
CA GLN A 330 27.19 28.25 -14.86
C GLN A 330 26.27 27.20 -14.22
N LEU A 331 26.73 25.96 -14.11
CA LEU A 331 25.99 24.89 -13.44
C LEU A 331 25.79 25.15 -11.95
N ARG A 332 26.77 25.79 -11.29
CA ARG A 332 26.61 26.23 -9.90
C ARG A 332 25.49 27.27 -9.77
N GLY A 333 25.35 28.17 -10.74
CA GLY A 333 24.20 29.09 -10.82
C GLY A 333 22.85 28.39 -10.99
N LEU A 334 22.84 27.14 -11.49
CA LEU A 334 21.68 26.26 -11.55
C LEU A 334 21.57 25.34 -10.32
N GLY A 335 22.36 25.55 -9.27
CA GLY A 335 22.33 24.75 -8.04
C GLY A 335 23.10 23.42 -8.13
N PHE A 336 23.90 23.20 -9.18
CA PHE A 336 24.70 21.99 -9.36
C PHE A 336 26.19 22.26 -9.24
N THR A 337 26.86 21.57 -8.32
CA THR A 337 28.32 21.57 -8.23
C THR A 337 28.88 20.35 -8.94
N VAL A 338 29.76 20.56 -9.92
CA VAL A 338 30.47 19.49 -10.64
C VAL A 338 31.93 19.49 -10.21
N SER A 339 32.41 18.36 -9.71
CA SER A 339 33.79 18.13 -9.26
C SER A 339 34.39 16.90 -9.95
N ALA A 340 35.72 16.85 -10.03
CA ALA A 340 36.42 15.67 -10.51
C ALA A 340 36.42 14.57 -9.45
N ASP A 341 36.38 13.32 -9.89
CA ASP A 341 36.46 12.14 -9.04
C ASP A 341 37.74 11.33 -9.33
N THR A 342 38.09 10.39 -8.45
CA THR A 342 39.38 9.67 -8.45
C THR A 342 39.53 8.59 -9.53
N GLY A 343 38.88 8.74 -10.69
CA GLY A 343 39.01 7.85 -11.85
C GLY A 343 37.70 7.21 -12.29
N PRO A 344 37.67 6.53 -13.46
CA PRO A 344 36.48 5.85 -13.94
C PRO A 344 36.13 4.67 -13.02
N SER A 345 34.87 4.59 -12.61
CA SER A 345 34.35 3.50 -11.76
C SER A 345 33.37 2.64 -12.54
N THR A 346 33.42 1.31 -12.33
CA THR A 346 32.40 0.40 -12.86
C THR A 346 31.12 0.51 -12.03
N LEU A 347 29.98 0.63 -12.70
CA LEU A 347 28.66 0.79 -12.11
C LEU A 347 27.77 -0.40 -12.44
N VAL A 348 27.04 -0.84 -11.41
CA VAL A 348 25.93 -1.77 -11.53
C VAL A 348 24.66 -1.02 -11.16
N MET A 349 23.64 -1.14 -12.01
CA MET A 349 22.39 -0.42 -11.88
C MET A 349 21.49 -1.08 -10.82
N ALA A 350 20.85 -0.28 -9.96
CA ALA A 350 19.85 -0.74 -8.98
C ALA A 350 18.45 -0.90 -9.63
N THR A 351 18.34 -1.69 -10.70
CA THR A 351 17.08 -1.81 -11.47
C THR A 351 16.32 -3.11 -11.21
N GLY A 352 16.90 -4.03 -10.41
CA GLY A 352 16.29 -5.35 -10.16
C GLY A 352 16.20 -6.25 -11.40
N MET A 353 16.88 -5.89 -12.49
CA MET A 353 16.97 -6.67 -13.73
C MET A 353 18.30 -7.42 -13.79
N ASP A 354 18.24 -8.74 -13.92
CA ASP A 354 19.42 -9.57 -14.11
C ASP A 354 19.99 -9.41 -15.55
N GLY A 355 21.31 -9.42 -15.67
CA GLY A 355 22.00 -9.47 -16.97
C GLY A 355 22.26 -8.12 -17.66
N LEU A 356 22.09 -6.99 -16.97
CA LEU A 356 22.51 -5.70 -17.51
C LEU A 356 24.05 -5.60 -17.60
N PRO A 357 24.60 -4.98 -18.66
CA PRO A 357 26.04 -4.77 -18.75
C PRO A 357 26.53 -3.81 -17.66
N ALA A 358 27.73 -4.06 -17.16
CA ALA A 358 28.41 -3.12 -16.28
C ALA A 358 28.72 -1.83 -17.05
N LEU A 359 28.41 -0.68 -16.47
CA LEU A 359 28.60 0.63 -17.10
C LEU A 359 29.85 1.31 -16.54
N ALA A 360 30.48 2.20 -17.31
CA ALA A 360 31.58 3.03 -16.82
C ALA A 360 31.07 4.42 -16.44
N ARG A 361 31.38 4.87 -15.21
CA ARG A 361 31.17 6.25 -14.79
C ARG A 361 32.33 7.10 -15.26
N GLN A 362 32.03 8.29 -15.81
CA GLN A 362 33.04 9.34 -15.96
C GLN A 362 33.57 9.76 -14.59
N PRO A 363 34.86 10.16 -14.46
CA PRO A 363 35.48 10.60 -13.21
C PRO A 363 34.98 11.99 -12.80
N LEU A 364 33.67 12.13 -12.64
CA LEU A 364 32.99 13.36 -12.28
C LEU A 364 31.91 13.04 -11.24
N ARG A 365 31.77 13.94 -10.27
CA ARG A 365 30.69 13.95 -9.27
C ARG A 365 29.87 15.21 -9.47
N VAL A 366 28.56 15.03 -9.59
CA VAL A 366 27.57 16.11 -9.58
C VAL A 366 26.87 16.04 -8.24
N ALA A 367 26.80 17.17 -7.54
CA ALA A 367 26.11 17.32 -6.27
C ALA A 367 25.22 18.57 -6.30
N SER A 368 24.20 18.57 -5.46
CA SER A 368 23.26 19.68 -5.25
C SER A 368 22.61 19.49 -3.89
N GLU A 369 22.31 20.59 -3.19
CA GLU A 369 21.75 20.56 -1.83
C GLU A 369 20.25 20.24 -1.83
N ASP A 370 19.53 20.65 -2.87
CA ASP A 370 18.07 20.57 -3.00
C ASP A 370 17.60 19.63 -4.13
N ALA A 371 18.52 18.92 -4.79
CA ALA A 371 18.18 17.97 -5.85
C ALA A 371 17.77 16.59 -5.32
N GLN A 372 16.81 15.97 -6.01
CA GLN A 372 16.44 14.58 -5.84
C GLN A 372 17.23 13.68 -6.80
N SER A 373 17.49 12.45 -6.40
CA SER A 373 18.14 11.46 -7.27
C SER A 373 17.13 10.84 -8.23
N LEU A 374 17.33 11.02 -9.53
CA LEU A 374 16.56 10.32 -10.57
C LEU A 374 17.02 8.88 -10.76
N LEU A 375 18.31 8.64 -10.57
CA LEU A 375 18.95 7.36 -10.85
C LEU A 375 20.01 7.08 -9.81
N ARG A 376 20.03 5.86 -9.27
CA ARG A 376 21.01 5.40 -8.29
C ARG A 376 21.70 4.14 -8.77
N ASP A 377 22.94 3.95 -8.34
CA ASP A 377 23.63 2.68 -8.48
C ASP A 377 23.22 1.67 -7.39
N ALA A 378 23.75 0.45 -7.46
CA ALA A 378 23.50 -0.62 -6.49
C ALA A 378 23.93 -0.27 -5.04
N ALA A 379 24.84 0.68 -4.85
CA ALA A 379 25.25 1.16 -3.54
C ALA A 379 24.35 2.31 -3.03
N GLY A 380 23.40 2.77 -3.85
CA GLY A 380 22.50 3.88 -3.52
C GLY A 380 23.06 5.26 -3.88
N GLU A 381 24.24 5.33 -4.49
CA GLU A 381 24.87 6.59 -4.89
C GLU A 381 24.14 7.21 -6.09
N PRO A 382 23.91 8.53 -6.09
CA PRO A 382 23.22 9.20 -7.19
C PRO A 382 24.10 9.23 -8.45
N LEU A 383 23.50 8.80 -9.56
CA LEU A 383 24.06 8.86 -10.92
C LEU A 383 23.45 10.00 -11.75
N ALA A 384 22.21 10.38 -11.45
CA ALA A 384 21.53 11.51 -12.06
C ALA A 384 20.75 12.28 -11.00
N LEU A 385 20.84 13.60 -11.05
CA LEU A 385 20.17 14.52 -10.13
C LEU A 385 19.14 15.35 -10.89
N TRP A 386 18.03 15.63 -10.22
CA TRP A 386 16.96 16.48 -10.71
C TRP A 386 16.58 17.50 -9.65
N ARG A 387 16.34 18.71 -10.10
CA ARG A 387 15.89 19.82 -9.25
C ARG A 387 14.66 20.42 -9.90
N ASN A 388 13.68 20.77 -9.08
CA ASN A 388 12.57 21.60 -9.51
C ASN A 388 12.99 23.07 -9.43
N VAL A 389 12.80 23.83 -10.51
CA VAL A 389 13.29 25.22 -10.64
C VAL A 389 12.20 26.22 -10.33
#